data_AF-A0A2N6NNB7-F1
#
_entry.id   AF-A0A2N6NNB7-F1
#
_cell.length_a   1.000
_cell.length_b   1.000
_cell.length_c   1.000
_cell.angle_alpha   90.00
_cell.angle_beta   90.00
_cell.angle_gamma   90.00
#
_symmetry.space_group_name_H-M   'P 1'
#
loop_
_entity.id
_entity.type
_entity.pdbx_description
1 polymer ?
#
loop_
_entity_poly.entity_id
_entity_poly.type
_entity_poly.pdbx_seq_one_letter_code
_entity_poly.pdbx_strand_id
1 'polypeptide(L)'
;MDFSLDGKALLSVPPQKRSRVLLSCAPCRASKLKCDRSQPCSQCAKKDRPAACVYAPKPVKRKPPPKGMSARLKRLEGMVRNMMEAEAAENAAEGGRRQMIEDMKTYFDDEDDEVEGDSPGRDLEAAEILLSPRGGPGSRDELIGNIPEKYIADRLIMRYFSSASPSQCKTIVMLDMAN
;
A
#
# COMPACT_ATOMS: atom_id res chain seq x y z
N MET A 1 -7.42 29.96 -37.41
CA MET A 1 -7.45 28.86 -36.44
C MET A 1 -6.11 28.85 -35.74
N ASP A 2 -6.17 29.04 -34.43
CA ASP A 2 -5.13 29.40 -33.49
C ASP A 2 -4.04 28.31 -33.36
N PHE A 3 -2.76 28.67 -33.55
CA PHE A 3 -1.61 27.82 -33.28
C PHE A 3 -0.92 28.31 -32.00
N SER A 4 -1.56 28.10 -30.85
CA SER A 4 -0.91 28.26 -29.54
C SER A 4 0.05 27.10 -29.28
N LEU A 5 1.34 27.35 -29.46
CA LEU A 5 2.42 26.52 -28.92
C LEU A 5 2.89 27.15 -27.61
N ASP A 6 2.35 26.65 -26.49
CA ASP A 6 2.84 26.96 -25.15
C ASP A 6 4.27 26.42 -24.97
N GLY A 7 5.24 27.29 -25.27
CA GLY A 7 6.66 27.10 -25.00
C GLY A 7 6.95 27.05 -23.50
N LYS A 8 6.71 25.89 -22.87
CA LYS A 8 7.22 25.60 -21.53
C LYS A 8 8.73 25.37 -21.61
N ALA A 9 9.48 26.45 -21.37
CA ALA A 9 10.92 26.42 -21.20
C ALA A 9 11.32 25.35 -20.18
N LEU A 10 11.96 24.28 -20.66
CA LEU A 10 12.65 23.31 -19.81
C LEU A 10 13.78 24.03 -19.10
N LEU A 11 13.58 24.31 -17.81
CA LEU A 11 14.63 24.78 -16.90
C LEU A 11 15.77 23.76 -16.93
N SER A 12 16.82 24.08 -17.69
CA SER A 12 18.02 23.29 -17.78
C SER A 12 18.69 23.28 -16.40
N VAL A 13 18.64 22.12 -15.73
CA VAL A 13 19.37 21.90 -14.49
C VAL A 13 20.84 22.24 -14.76
N PRO A 14 21.42 23.25 -14.08
CA PRO A 14 22.81 23.62 -14.33
C PRO A 14 23.70 22.39 -14.08
N PRO A 15 24.65 22.10 -14.98
CA PRO A 15 25.48 20.91 -14.88
C PRO A 15 26.18 20.90 -13.52
N GLN A 16 25.82 19.90 -12.71
CA GLN A 16 26.37 19.71 -11.37
C GLN A 16 27.88 19.58 -11.51
N LYS A 17 28.63 20.61 -11.09
CA LYS A 17 30.10 20.62 -11.13
C LYS A 17 30.60 19.45 -10.28
N ARG A 18 30.99 18.35 -10.93
CA ARG A 18 31.69 17.25 -10.27
C ARG A 18 32.91 17.84 -9.58
N SER A 19 32.96 17.72 -8.25
CA SER A 19 34.11 18.15 -7.45
C SER A 19 35.28 17.22 -7.76
N ARG A 20 36.02 17.54 -8.83
CA ARG A 20 37.28 16.85 -9.11
C ARG A 20 38.23 17.14 -7.96
N VAL A 21 38.72 16.09 -7.30
CA VAL A 21 39.67 16.21 -6.19
C VAL A 21 40.97 16.80 -6.73
N LEU A 22 41.44 17.87 -6.11
CA LEU A 22 42.71 18.50 -6.43
C LEU A 22 43.85 17.63 -5.89
N LEU A 23 44.76 17.22 -6.77
CA LEU A 23 45.82 16.26 -6.43
C LEU A 23 47.17 16.93 -6.08
N SER A 24 47.35 18.22 -6.35
CA SER A 24 48.55 18.99 -5.99
C SER A 24 48.33 19.78 -4.69
N CYS A 25 49.38 19.93 -3.88
CA CYS A 25 49.33 20.81 -2.70
C CYS A 25 49.17 22.29 -3.12
N ALA A 26 48.68 23.11 -2.20
CA ALA A 26 48.44 24.54 -2.42
C ALA A 26 49.64 25.31 -3.01
N PRO A 27 50.87 25.22 -2.45
CA PRO A 27 52.02 25.95 -2.98
C PRO A 27 52.47 25.48 -4.37
N CYS A 28 52.47 24.17 -4.65
CA CYS A 28 52.79 23.66 -5.99
C CYS A 28 51.74 24.08 -7.02
N ARG A 29 50.46 24.12 -6.64
CA ARG A 29 49.39 24.60 -7.51
C ARG A 29 49.52 26.09 -7.81
N ALA A 30 49.80 26.92 -6.80
CA ALA A 30 50.04 28.35 -6.98
C ALA A 30 51.26 28.62 -7.86
N SER A 31 52.31 27.81 -7.70
CA SER A 31 53.55 27.89 -8.49
C SER A 31 53.45 27.21 -9.86
N LYS A 32 52.33 26.53 -10.18
CA LYS A 32 52.15 25.69 -11.38
C LYS A 32 53.24 24.62 -11.57
N LEU A 33 53.77 24.08 -10.47
CA LEU A 33 54.80 23.03 -10.46
C LEU A 33 54.20 21.63 -10.28
N LYS A 34 54.90 20.61 -10.77
CA LYS A 34 54.56 19.21 -10.50
C LYS A 34 54.72 18.91 -9.00
N CYS A 35 53.70 18.27 -8.43
CA CYS A 35 53.68 17.84 -7.03
C CYS A 35 53.79 16.31 -6.96
N ASP A 36 54.77 15.81 -6.20
CA ASP A 36 55.04 14.38 -5.96
C ASP A 36 54.12 13.75 -4.90
N ARG A 37 53.27 14.56 -4.26
CA ARG A 37 52.21 14.10 -3.33
C ARG A 37 52.69 13.44 -2.02
N SER A 38 53.97 13.52 -1.70
CA SER A 38 54.48 13.19 -0.35
C SER A 38 54.13 14.29 0.66
N GLN A 39 54.22 13.99 1.96
CA GLN A 39 53.88 14.89 3.06
C GLN A 39 55.12 15.10 3.95
N PRO A 40 55.81 16.26 3.88
CA PRO A 40 55.66 17.35 2.90
C PRO A 40 56.19 16.96 1.51
N CYS A 41 55.70 17.59 0.44
CA CYS A 41 56.14 17.25 -0.91
C CYS A 41 57.59 17.72 -1.18
N SER A 42 58.32 17.03 -2.04
CA SER A 42 59.74 17.29 -2.34
C SER A 42 60.04 18.76 -2.68
N GLN A 43 59.14 19.42 -3.42
CA GLN A 43 59.28 20.84 -3.78
C GLN A 43 59.08 21.77 -2.58
N CYS A 44 58.20 21.41 -1.64
CA CYS A 44 57.99 22.20 -0.42
C CYS A 44 59.12 21.99 0.59
N ALA A 45 59.67 20.77 0.64
CA ALA A 45 60.87 20.47 1.42
C ALA A 45 62.08 21.27 0.90
N LYS A 46 62.32 21.27 -0.41
CA LYS A 46 63.43 22.02 -1.04
C LYS A 46 63.31 23.54 -0.93
N LYS A 47 62.10 24.07 -0.73
CA LYS A 47 61.83 25.51 -0.57
C LYS A 47 61.77 25.93 0.91
N ASP A 48 62.14 25.05 1.84
CA ASP A 48 62.10 25.28 3.29
C ASP A 48 60.73 25.75 3.80
N ARG A 49 59.65 25.24 3.18
CA ARG A 49 58.26 25.54 3.56
C ARG A 49 57.42 24.27 3.73
N PRO A 50 57.83 23.31 4.59
CA PRO A 50 57.08 22.08 4.81
C PRO A 50 55.70 22.35 5.45
N ALA A 51 55.60 23.33 6.35
CA ALA A 51 54.35 23.69 7.03
C ALA A 51 53.28 24.27 6.07
N ALA A 52 53.70 24.91 4.98
CA ALA A 52 52.78 25.44 3.96
C ALA A 52 52.31 24.36 2.96
N CYS A 53 52.82 23.13 3.06
CA CYS A 53 52.47 22.01 2.18
C CYS A 53 51.10 21.41 2.56
N VAL A 54 50.04 22.20 2.39
CA VAL A 54 48.67 21.78 2.72
C VAL A 54 47.93 21.36 1.45
N TYR A 55 47.25 20.20 1.52
CA TYR A 55 46.39 19.69 0.47
C TYR A 55 44.94 20.11 0.73
N ALA A 56 44.15 20.25 -0.34
CA ALA A 56 42.75 20.64 -0.22
C ALA A 56 42.00 19.62 0.67
N PRO A 57 41.26 20.07 1.71
CA PRO A 57 40.51 19.18 2.57
C PRO A 57 39.44 18.45 1.75
N LYS A 58 39.19 17.19 2.10
CA LYS A 58 38.16 16.38 1.44
C LYS A 58 36.81 17.10 1.62
N PRO A 59 36.06 17.39 0.55
CA PRO A 59 34.77 18.05 0.68
C PRO A 59 33.87 17.17 1.55
N VAL A 60 33.42 17.73 2.67
CA VAL A 60 32.46 17.06 3.54
C VAL A 60 31.16 16.88 2.78
N LYS A 61 30.80 15.62 2.49
CA LYS A 61 29.48 15.31 1.92
C LYS A 61 28.46 15.65 2.98
N ARG A 62 27.69 16.73 2.79
CA ARG A 62 26.52 17.02 3.64
C ARG A 62 25.55 15.85 3.44
N LYS A 63 25.19 15.16 4.52
CA LYS A 63 24.12 14.17 4.47
C LYS A 63 22.85 14.90 4.02
N PRO A 64 22.07 14.37 3.06
CA PRO A 64 20.79 14.97 2.72
C PRO A 64 19.92 15.03 3.98
N PRO A 65 19.08 16.07 4.13
CA PRO A 65 18.20 16.19 5.28
C PRO A 65 17.36 14.92 5.43
N PRO A 66 17.05 14.48 6.66
CA PRO A 66 16.18 13.34 6.87
C PRO A 66 14.86 13.59 6.12
N LYS A 67 14.40 12.60 5.35
CA LYS A 67 13.11 12.68 4.66
C LYS A 67 12.05 12.89 5.74
N GLY A 68 11.58 14.13 5.84
CA GLY A 68 10.76 14.61 6.94
C GLY A 68 9.32 14.11 6.90
N MET A 69 8.48 14.77 7.71
CA MET A 69 7.04 14.49 7.83
C MET A 69 6.32 14.41 6.47
N SER A 70 6.84 15.01 5.39
CA SER A 70 6.28 14.91 4.03
C SER A 70 6.24 13.48 3.47
N ALA A 71 7.25 12.65 3.75
CA ALA A 71 7.24 11.25 3.34
C ALA A 71 6.21 10.42 4.12
N ARG A 72 6.01 10.79 5.39
CA ARG A 72 4.99 10.17 6.26
C ARG A 72 3.59 10.61 5.86
N LEU A 73 3.38 11.90 5.59
CA LEU A 73 2.12 12.46 5.10
C LEU A 73 1.70 11.80 3.80
N LYS A 74 2.60 11.70 2.81
CA LYS A 74 2.31 11.04 1.53
C LYS A 74 1.91 9.56 1.68
N ARG A 75 2.51 8.86 2.65
CA ARG A 75 2.15 7.46 2.93
C ARG A 75 0.77 7.36 3.58
N LEU A 76 0.48 8.24 4.54
CA LEU A 76 -0.81 8.26 5.24
C LEU A 76 -1.94 8.68 4.31
N GLU A 77 -1.75 9.72 3.51
CA GLU A 77 -2.70 10.16 2.49
C GLU A 77 -3.03 9.05 1.48
N GLY A 78 -2.03 8.25 1.08
CA GLY A 78 -2.24 7.10 0.21
C GLY A 78 -3.08 5.99 0.86
N MET A 79 -2.86 5.70 2.15
CA MET A 79 -3.66 4.72 2.89
C MET A 79 -5.12 5.16 3.01
N VAL A 80 -5.35 6.44 3.34
CA VAL A 80 -6.71 7.00 3.46
C VAL A 80 -7.46 6.96 2.13
N ARG A 81 -6.82 7.34 1.00
CA ARG A 81 -7.46 7.21 -0.32
C ARG A 81 -7.87 5.79 -0.64
N ASN A 82 -7.02 4.81 -0.39
CA ASN A 82 -7.33 3.42 -0.69
C ASN A 82 -8.51 2.91 0.15
N MET A 83 -8.65 3.36 1.40
CA MET A 83 -9.82 3.02 2.23
C MET A 83 -11.09 3.65 1.68
N MET A 84 -11.05 4.92 1.29
CA MET A 84 -12.21 5.61 0.70
C MET A 84 -12.62 5.02 -0.67
N GLU A 85 -11.66 4.61 -1.50
CA GLU A 85 -11.92 3.96 -2.79
C GLU A 85 -12.51 2.55 -2.60
N ALA A 86 -12.02 1.79 -1.61
CA ALA A 86 -12.59 0.48 -1.26
C ALA A 86 -14.03 0.62 -0.73
N GLU A 87 -14.28 1.57 0.16
CA GLU A 87 -15.64 1.87 0.65
C GLU A 87 -16.56 2.32 -0.48
N ALA A 88 -16.08 3.14 -1.42
CA ALA A 88 -16.89 3.56 -2.56
C ALA A 88 -17.24 2.39 -3.50
N ALA A 89 -16.30 1.46 -3.74
CA ALA A 89 -16.54 0.27 -4.55
C ALA A 89 -17.54 -0.69 -3.88
N GLU A 90 -17.42 -0.90 -2.57
CA GLU A 90 -18.36 -1.72 -1.80
C GLU A 90 -19.77 -1.12 -1.76
N ASN A 91 -19.88 0.20 -1.56
CA ASN A 91 -21.16 0.91 -1.60
C ASN A 91 -21.81 0.90 -3.00
N ALA A 92 -21.02 1.00 -4.06
CA ALA A 92 -21.54 0.89 -5.44
C ALA A 92 -22.06 -0.53 -5.74
N ALA A 93 -21.37 -1.57 -5.25
CA ALA A 93 -21.81 -2.95 -5.40
C ALA A 93 -23.11 -3.24 -4.62
N GLU A 94 -23.23 -2.70 -3.41
CA GLU A 94 -24.47 -2.78 -2.61
C GLU A 94 -25.63 -2.04 -3.27
N GLY A 95 -25.37 -0.85 -3.84
CA GLY A 95 -26.35 -0.10 -4.61
C GLY A 95 -26.87 -0.87 -5.84
N GLY A 96 -25.97 -1.56 -6.55
CA GLY A 96 -26.34 -2.41 -7.69
C GLY A 96 -27.21 -3.61 -7.29
N ARG A 97 -26.88 -4.29 -6.18
CA ARG A 97 -27.70 -5.40 -5.67
C ARG A 97 -29.10 -4.95 -5.26
N ARG A 98 -29.19 -3.80 -4.59
CA ARG A 98 -30.45 -3.22 -4.15
C ARG A 98 -31.37 -2.88 -5.34
N GLN A 99 -30.80 -2.28 -6.39
CA GLN A 99 -31.53 -1.98 -7.62
C GLN A 99 -32.07 -3.26 -8.28
N MET A 100 -31.23 -4.30 -8.39
CA MET A 100 -31.67 -5.59 -8.96
C MET A 100 -32.83 -6.24 -8.20
N ILE A 101 -32.87 -6.11 -6.86
CA ILE A 101 -33.97 -6.61 -6.05
C ILE A 101 -35.25 -5.80 -6.31
N GLU A 102 -35.13 -4.48 -6.42
CA GLU A 102 -36.26 -3.59 -6.70
C GLU A 102 -36.85 -3.84 -8.08
N ASP A 103 -35.99 -3.95 -9.11
CA ASP A 103 -36.40 -4.24 -10.48
C ASP A 103 -37.07 -5.62 -10.60
N MET A 104 -36.59 -6.62 -9.85
CA MET A 104 -37.23 -7.95 -9.78
C MET A 104 -38.60 -7.88 -9.12
N LYS A 105 -38.73 -7.08 -8.05
CA LYS A 105 -40.00 -6.91 -7.34
C LYS A 105 -41.06 -6.26 -8.23
N THR A 106 -40.69 -5.21 -8.96
CA THR A 106 -41.62 -4.53 -9.87
C THR A 106 -42.10 -5.44 -10.99
N TYR A 107 -41.23 -6.32 -11.52
CA TYR A 107 -41.61 -7.25 -12.59
C TYR A 107 -42.68 -8.27 -12.18
N PHE A 108 -42.71 -8.69 -10.90
CA PHE A 108 -43.70 -9.63 -10.39
C PHE A 108 -44.97 -8.97 -9.84
N ASP A 109 -44.89 -7.71 -9.37
CA ASP A 109 -46.06 -6.93 -8.93
C ASP A 109 -46.96 -6.49 -10.12
N ASP A 110 -46.48 -6.57 -11.37
CA ASP A 110 -47.26 -6.22 -12.58
C ASP A 110 -48.13 -7.38 -13.13
N GLU A 111 -48.07 -8.60 -12.56
CA GLU A 111 -48.94 -9.74 -12.92
C GLU A 111 -49.97 -10.10 -11.83
N ASP A 112 -50.69 -9.10 -11.30
CA ASP A 112 -51.99 -9.30 -10.64
C ASP A 112 -53.11 -8.73 -11.54
N ASP A 113 -53.19 -9.21 -12.80
CA ASP A 113 -54.47 -9.25 -13.50
C ASP A 113 -55.23 -10.46 -12.95
N GLU A 114 -56.37 -10.19 -12.34
CA GLU A 114 -57.19 -11.16 -11.59
C GLU A 114 -57.42 -12.48 -12.35
N VAL A 115 -56.82 -13.56 -11.86
CA VAL A 115 -57.24 -14.93 -12.19
C VAL A 115 -57.63 -15.64 -10.90
N GLU A 116 -58.93 -15.59 -10.60
CA GLU A 116 -59.60 -16.52 -9.69
C GLU A 116 -59.24 -17.97 -10.09
N GLY A 117 -58.45 -18.66 -9.25
CA GLY A 117 -57.88 -19.97 -9.58
C GLY A 117 -57.45 -20.78 -8.37
N ASP A 118 -58.40 -21.58 -7.88
CA ASP A 118 -58.28 -22.89 -7.23
C ASP A 118 -56.92 -23.29 -6.60
N SER A 119 -56.93 -23.47 -5.28
CA SER A 119 -55.85 -24.11 -4.51
C SER A 119 -55.61 -25.58 -4.91
N PRO A 120 -54.39 -25.99 -5.31
CA PRO A 120 -53.95 -27.37 -5.19
C PRO A 120 -52.97 -27.49 -4.01
N GLY A 121 -53.32 -28.36 -3.07
CA GLY A 121 -52.60 -28.54 -1.82
C GLY A 121 -51.27 -29.29 -1.92
N ARG A 122 -50.46 -29.05 -0.88
CA ARG A 122 -49.52 -29.97 -0.22
C ARG A 122 -48.44 -30.64 -1.09
N ASP A 123 -47.30 -29.95 -1.24
CA ASP A 123 -45.99 -30.58 -1.53
C ASP A 123 -44.82 -29.87 -0.80
N LEU A 124 -45.09 -29.12 0.29
CA LEU A 124 -44.04 -28.41 1.04
C LEU A 124 -43.15 -29.35 1.90
N GLU A 125 -43.56 -30.60 2.08
CA GLU A 125 -42.87 -31.58 2.93
C GLU A 125 -41.55 -32.06 2.32
N ALA A 126 -41.39 -32.00 0.99
CA ALA A 126 -40.14 -32.41 0.31
C ALA A 126 -39.04 -31.35 0.40
N ALA A 127 -39.40 -30.06 0.45
CA ALA A 127 -38.44 -28.96 0.54
C ALA A 127 -37.83 -28.84 1.95
N GLU A 128 -38.60 -29.19 2.99
CA GLU A 128 -38.15 -29.18 4.38
C GLU A 128 -37.12 -30.29 4.67
N ILE A 129 -37.28 -31.46 4.05
CA ILE A 129 -36.35 -32.61 4.18
C ILE A 129 -35.00 -32.35 3.51
N LEU A 130 -34.97 -31.60 2.41
CA LEU A 130 -33.75 -31.34 1.63
C LEU A 130 -32.85 -30.27 2.28
N LEU A 131 -33.44 -29.31 2.99
CA LEU A 131 -32.70 -28.23 3.64
C LEU A 131 -32.22 -28.61 5.06
N SER A 132 -32.72 -29.70 5.66
CA SER A 132 -32.33 -30.15 7.00
C SER A 132 -32.42 -31.68 7.20
N PRO A 133 -31.42 -32.47 6.76
CA PRO A 133 -31.44 -33.93 6.86
C PRO A 133 -31.34 -34.47 8.31
N ARG A 134 -31.04 -33.60 9.27
CA ARG A 134 -31.17 -33.82 10.71
C ARG A 134 -31.79 -32.55 11.26
N GLY A 135 -33.01 -32.65 11.79
CA GLY A 135 -33.82 -31.53 12.29
C GLY A 135 -32.97 -30.41 12.86
N GLY A 136 -32.90 -29.30 12.11
CA GLY A 136 -32.30 -28.07 12.59
C GLY A 136 -33.15 -27.48 13.71
N PRO A 137 -32.61 -26.54 14.50
CA PRO A 137 -33.35 -25.91 15.59
C PRO A 137 -34.67 -25.32 15.04
N GLY A 138 -35.80 -25.79 15.55
CA GLY A 138 -37.15 -25.45 15.07
C GLY A 138 -37.60 -24.06 15.52
N SER A 139 -36.78 -23.37 16.31
CA SER A 139 -37.04 -22.02 16.80
C SER A 139 -35.77 -21.17 16.79
N ARG A 140 -35.97 -19.86 16.66
CA ARG A 140 -34.92 -18.85 16.74
C ARG A 140 -34.10 -18.98 18.03
N ASP A 141 -34.75 -19.32 19.14
CA ASP A 141 -34.12 -19.42 20.46
C ASP A 141 -33.23 -20.66 20.58
N GLU A 142 -33.60 -21.78 19.97
CA GLU A 142 -32.72 -22.96 19.88
C GLU A 142 -31.48 -22.69 19.03
N LEU A 143 -31.60 -21.91 17.96
CA LEU A 143 -30.45 -21.52 17.14
C LEU A 143 -29.50 -20.60 17.92
N ILE A 144 -30.04 -19.64 18.67
CA ILE A 144 -29.25 -18.75 19.54
C ILE A 144 -28.60 -19.55 20.68
N GLY A 145 -29.26 -20.57 21.23
CA GLY A 145 -28.71 -21.43 22.28
C GLY A 145 -27.49 -22.24 21.87
N ASN A 146 -27.29 -22.47 20.56
CA ASN A 146 -26.11 -23.13 20.02
C ASN A 146 -24.91 -22.19 19.81
N ILE A 147 -25.12 -20.87 19.91
CA ILE A 147 -24.05 -19.88 19.79
C ILE A 147 -23.27 -19.87 21.11
N PRO A 148 -21.92 -20.04 21.09
CA PRO A 148 -21.10 -19.93 22.29
C PRO A 148 -21.32 -18.60 23.00
N GLU A 149 -21.09 -18.55 24.33
CA GLU A 149 -21.19 -17.30 25.09
C GLU A 149 -20.44 -16.17 24.37
N LYS A 150 -21.04 -14.97 24.36
CA LYS A 150 -20.57 -13.82 23.57
C LYS A 150 -19.06 -13.58 23.72
N TYR A 151 -18.52 -13.72 24.92
CA TYR A 151 -17.08 -13.50 25.17
C TYR A 151 -16.19 -14.55 24.50
N ILE A 152 -16.67 -15.80 24.36
CA ILE A 152 -15.99 -16.90 23.68
C ILE A 152 -16.04 -16.67 22.17
N ALA A 153 -17.22 -16.33 21.65
CA ALA A 153 -17.40 -15.98 20.23
C ALA A 153 -16.49 -14.80 19.84
N ASP A 154 -16.51 -13.71 20.61
CA ASP A 154 -15.64 -12.54 20.39
C ASP A 154 -14.16 -12.91 20.43
N ARG A 155 -13.73 -13.77 21.37
CA ARG A 155 -12.33 -14.26 21.44
C ARG A 155 -11.95 -15.10 20.22
N LEU A 156 -12.84 -15.97 19.75
CA LEU A 156 -12.62 -16.82 18.58
C LEU A 156 -12.55 -15.98 17.30
N ILE A 157 -13.46 -15.02 17.15
CA ILE A 157 -13.48 -14.04 16.07
C ILE A 157 -12.18 -13.22 16.09
N MET A 158 -11.83 -12.66 17.24
CA MET A 158 -10.61 -11.86 17.38
C MET A 158 -9.37 -12.69 17.05
N ARG A 159 -9.28 -13.94 17.51
CA ARG A 159 -8.18 -14.86 17.18
C ARG A 159 -8.16 -15.19 15.69
N TYR A 160 -9.29 -15.46 15.07
CA TYR A 160 -9.40 -15.74 13.64
C TYR A 160 -8.87 -14.56 12.82
N PHE A 161 -9.40 -13.35 13.03
CA PHE A 161 -8.97 -12.15 12.29
C PHE A 161 -7.55 -11.68 12.64
N SER A 162 -7.07 -11.96 13.86
CA SER A 162 -5.68 -11.68 14.25
C SER A 162 -4.67 -12.70 13.71
N SER A 163 -5.10 -13.94 13.48
CA SER A 163 -4.25 -15.01 12.95
C SER A 163 -4.27 -15.09 11.42
N ALA A 164 -5.36 -14.67 10.80
CA ALA A 164 -5.55 -14.65 9.36
C ALA A 164 -5.42 -13.22 8.81
N SER A 165 -4.20 -12.67 8.84
CA SER A 165 -3.87 -11.58 7.93
C SER A 165 -3.90 -12.12 6.49
N PRO A 166 -4.59 -11.47 5.53
CA PRO A 166 -4.61 -11.89 4.11
C PRO A 166 -3.20 -12.07 3.50
N SER A 167 -2.18 -11.45 4.11
CA SER A 167 -0.78 -11.54 3.73
C SER A 167 -0.11 -12.89 4.02
N GLN A 168 -0.75 -13.83 4.75
CA GLN A 168 -0.14 -15.10 5.20
C GLN A 168 -0.75 -16.37 4.57
N CYS A 169 -1.79 -16.28 3.74
CA CYS A 169 -2.37 -17.44 3.04
C CYS A 169 -1.48 -18.07 1.94
N LYS A 170 -0.22 -17.65 1.81
CA LYS A 170 0.74 -18.27 0.88
C LYS A 170 1.60 -19.37 1.51
N THR A 171 1.52 -19.59 2.82
CA THR A 171 2.46 -20.47 3.53
C THR A 171 1.80 -21.68 4.21
N ILE A 172 0.48 -21.69 4.38
CA ILE A 172 -0.21 -22.78 5.11
C ILE A 172 -0.43 -24.05 4.28
N VAL A 173 -0.39 -24.01 2.95
CA VAL A 173 -0.43 -25.23 2.12
C VAL A 173 0.92 -25.94 1.95
N MET A 174 1.99 -25.50 2.62
CA MET A 174 3.30 -26.16 2.55
C MET A 174 3.80 -26.78 3.85
N LEU A 175 3.09 -26.65 4.98
CA LEU A 175 3.54 -27.25 6.26
C LEU A 175 2.82 -28.54 6.68
N ASP A 176 1.76 -28.98 6.00
CA ASP A 176 1.09 -30.26 6.29
C ASP A 176 1.51 -31.41 5.34
N MET A 177 2.77 -31.43 4.91
CA MET A 177 3.40 -32.60 4.24
C MET A 177 4.77 -32.96 4.83
N ALA A 178 5.02 -32.62 6.10
CA ALA A 178 6.21 -33.04 6.82
C ALA A 178 5.91 -33.31 8.30
N ASN A 179 5.00 -34.24 8.57
CA ASN A 179 5.05 -35.15 9.72
C ASN A 179 4.15 -36.36 9.46
#